data_AF-A0A929CE34-F1
#
_entry.id   AF-A0A929CE34-F1
#
_cell.length_a   1.000
_cell.length_b   1.000
_cell.length_c   1.000
_cell.angle_alpha   90.00
_cell.angle_beta   90.00
_cell.angle_gamma   90.00
#
_symmetry.space_group_name_H-M   'P 1'
#
loop_
_entity.id
_entity.type
_entity.pdbx_description
1 polymer ?
#
loop_
_entity_poly.entity_id
_entity_poly.type
_entity_poly.pdbx_seq_one_letter_code
_entity_poly.pdbx_strand_id
1 'polypeptide(L)'
;RQAARYTNAKVVLVGESDVGKTGLAMRLKEDKFKPTISTDAHWATQFKIPHETRIKEIDREIWLWDFAGQADYRLIHQLFMDETELAVLVFNPQNENPFEGLGMWDSDLEKAAHRPFKKLLVAGRCDRGGLMVTKNSILEFQKERGFARYLETSAQTGVGCEELRKAIIKNIDWKSIPWTASSRVFKEMKDEIIKLREEGTVLLRMIELKQQLEMRLSGVSFTLDELRAVVGLLAGPGLVWKLEFGDFVLLQPERINTYASAVVRKIRKHTDEIGCILEQDIVNGNLDFQDMERLPPDEEAIILRAMHQTFVDHGICLREETEHGPQLVLPSYFKRERPELEGHPATFVSYQFSGGINEIYASMVVRLHHTSTFDNDRLWKFAADFKTPAGKRVGIKMNKKREGEAELLVYCNPKIPDDTKVTFIKYVHEHLLLKGVEVKRYRHYVCDKCGHPVRDSELSREILLEQGEKASIRCQKCGRKVPLWDLIEQKFASEEFQQRVRELEEQSRAGIDNESKELILVGHAYAITGEAGQIYRQYTNSDHGIDGEIEFKNDEGEASGRRVYLQLKSGDSYLRTRKSDGKEIFQIKNPRHVEYWQAHEYPVMLVIRTSD
;
A
#
# COMPACT_ATOMS: atom_id res chain seq x y z
N ARG A 1 -33.63 -22.33 18.62
CA ARG A 1 -33.27 -20.94 18.26
C ARG A 1 -32.13 -21.02 17.27
N GLN A 2 -32.39 -20.78 15.98
CA GLN A 2 -31.41 -21.05 14.91
C GLN A 2 -30.47 -19.86 14.73
N ALA A 3 -29.17 -20.08 14.85
CA ALA A 3 -28.16 -19.12 14.43
C ALA A 3 -28.30 -18.92 12.90
N ALA A 4 -28.31 -17.67 12.45
CA ALA A 4 -28.30 -17.38 11.02
C ALA A 4 -26.84 -17.44 10.56
N ARG A 5 -26.57 -18.16 9.47
CA ARG A 5 -25.25 -18.12 8.84
C ARG A 5 -25.17 -16.88 7.97
N TYR A 6 -24.03 -16.21 7.98
CA TYR A 6 -23.83 -14.96 7.25
C TYR A 6 -22.50 -14.96 6.50
N THR A 7 -22.47 -14.34 5.31
CA THR A 7 -21.25 -14.21 4.50
C THR A 7 -21.30 -12.97 3.62
N ASN A 8 -20.13 -12.37 3.39
CA ASN A 8 -19.94 -11.12 2.67
C ASN A 8 -18.99 -11.30 1.48
N ALA A 9 -19.37 -10.76 0.33
CA ALA A 9 -18.50 -10.70 -0.82
C ALA A 9 -18.15 -9.24 -1.17
N LYS A 10 -16.86 -8.95 -1.23
CA LYS A 10 -16.32 -7.67 -1.73
C LYS A 10 -16.24 -7.73 -3.25
N VAL A 11 -16.90 -6.80 -3.92
CA VAL A 11 -16.89 -6.65 -5.37
C VAL A 11 -16.32 -5.29 -5.70
N VAL A 12 -15.27 -5.25 -6.53
CA VAL A 12 -14.57 -4.01 -6.87
C VAL A 12 -14.87 -3.60 -8.31
N LEU A 13 -15.18 -2.33 -8.53
CA LEU A 13 -15.25 -1.69 -9.83
C LEU A 13 -13.95 -0.92 -10.05
N VAL A 14 -13.19 -1.33 -11.05
CA VAL A 14 -11.95 -0.67 -11.46
C VAL A 14 -11.97 -0.37 -12.95
N GLY A 15 -11.15 0.57 -13.37
CA GLY A 15 -11.13 1.06 -14.74
C GLY A 15 -10.64 2.49 -14.81
N GLU A 16 -10.35 2.98 -16.01
CA GLU A 16 -9.88 4.36 -16.20
C GLU A 16 -10.86 5.41 -15.67
N SER A 17 -10.37 6.64 -15.57
CA SER A 17 -11.23 7.78 -15.21
C SER A 17 -12.30 7.97 -16.29
N ASP A 18 -13.48 8.43 -15.88
CA ASP A 18 -14.57 8.74 -16.80
C ASP A 18 -15.15 7.55 -17.62
N VAL A 19 -14.91 6.30 -17.25
CA VAL A 19 -15.55 5.12 -17.89
C VAL A 19 -16.98 4.84 -17.40
N GLY A 20 -17.46 5.58 -16.39
CA GLY A 20 -18.82 5.48 -15.87
C GLY A 20 -19.04 4.55 -14.66
N LYS A 21 -17.99 4.21 -13.92
CA LYS A 21 -18.03 3.30 -12.75
C LYS A 21 -19.02 3.73 -11.67
N THR A 22 -18.97 5.00 -11.25
CA THR A 22 -19.85 5.54 -10.19
C THR A 22 -21.32 5.52 -10.59
N GLY A 23 -21.63 5.95 -11.80
CA GLY A 23 -22.98 5.85 -12.35
C GLY A 23 -23.47 4.40 -12.41
N LEU A 24 -22.58 3.47 -12.80
CA LEU A 24 -22.89 2.04 -12.84
C LEU A 24 -23.13 1.46 -11.44
N ALA A 25 -22.30 1.81 -10.46
CA ALA A 25 -22.46 1.39 -9.07
C ALA A 25 -23.80 1.85 -8.47
N MET A 26 -24.16 3.12 -8.70
CA MET A 26 -25.45 3.68 -8.26
C MET A 26 -26.64 3.01 -8.95
N ARG A 27 -26.53 2.74 -10.27
CA ARG A 27 -27.56 2.01 -11.01
C ARG A 27 -27.73 0.59 -10.48
N LEU A 28 -26.64 -0.11 -10.17
CA LEU A 28 -26.69 -1.45 -9.58
C LEU A 28 -27.30 -1.42 -8.16
N LYS A 29 -27.14 -0.34 -7.39
CA LYS A 29 -27.76 -0.17 -6.07
C LYS A 29 -29.26 0.15 -6.12
N GLU A 30 -29.64 1.22 -6.81
CA GLU A 30 -30.96 1.87 -6.71
C GLU A 30 -31.84 1.66 -7.94
N ASP A 31 -31.32 1.05 -9.00
CA ASP A 31 -31.91 1.01 -10.34
C ASP A 31 -32.30 2.41 -10.89
N LYS A 32 -31.54 3.43 -10.46
CA LYS A 32 -31.70 4.82 -10.90
C LYS A 32 -30.36 5.38 -11.36
N PHE A 33 -30.39 6.16 -12.44
CA PHE A 33 -29.24 6.94 -12.87
C PHE A 33 -29.25 8.31 -12.17
N LYS A 34 -28.11 8.70 -11.62
CA LYS A 34 -27.84 10.08 -11.20
C LYS A 34 -26.60 10.57 -11.96
N PRO A 35 -26.65 11.75 -12.59
CA PRO A 35 -25.46 12.36 -13.16
C PRO A 35 -24.41 12.49 -12.06
N THR A 36 -23.23 11.93 -12.29
CA THR A 36 -22.09 11.99 -11.37
C THR A 36 -20.92 12.61 -12.11
N ILE A 37 -20.21 13.51 -11.46
CA ILE A 37 -18.91 14.01 -11.92
C ILE A 37 -17.91 12.87 -11.73
N SER A 38 -16.81 12.85 -12.50
CA SER A 38 -15.73 11.88 -12.26
C SER A 38 -15.31 11.92 -10.80
N THR A 39 -15.44 10.79 -10.11
CA THR A 39 -15.24 10.70 -8.68
C THR A 39 -13.75 10.75 -8.36
N ASP A 40 -13.34 11.73 -7.54
CA ASP A 40 -11.99 11.85 -7.00
C ASP A 40 -11.76 10.94 -5.76
N ALA A 41 -12.78 10.18 -5.34
CA ALA A 41 -12.81 9.41 -4.11
C ALA A 41 -13.46 8.01 -4.29
N HIS A 42 -13.34 7.19 -3.25
CA HIS A 42 -13.89 5.83 -3.18
C HIS A 42 -15.27 5.83 -2.58
N TRP A 43 -16.13 4.94 -3.08
CA TRP A 43 -17.46 4.75 -2.52
C TRP A 43 -17.79 3.26 -2.43
N ALA A 44 -18.08 2.78 -1.22
CA ALA A 44 -18.61 1.44 -1.03
C ALA A 44 -20.12 1.50 -0.83
N THR A 45 -20.87 0.66 -1.55
CA THR A 45 -22.31 0.56 -1.36
C THR A 45 -22.77 -0.87 -1.24
N GLN A 46 -23.76 -1.11 -0.38
CA GLN A 46 -24.41 -2.40 -0.31
C GLN A 46 -25.17 -2.68 -1.61
N PHE A 47 -24.89 -3.83 -2.21
CA PHE A 47 -25.58 -4.36 -3.37
C PHE A 47 -26.65 -5.35 -2.90
N LYS A 48 -27.92 -5.01 -3.16
CA LYS A 48 -29.05 -5.84 -2.72
C LYS A 48 -29.17 -7.07 -3.61
N ILE A 49 -29.02 -8.25 -3.01
CA ILE A 49 -29.31 -9.53 -3.67
C ILE A 49 -30.84 -9.73 -3.72
N PRO A 50 -31.44 -9.98 -4.90
CA PRO A 50 -32.86 -10.29 -5.02
C PRO A 50 -33.27 -11.46 -4.12
N HIS A 51 -34.45 -11.36 -3.49
CA HIS A 51 -34.95 -12.36 -2.53
C HIS A 51 -35.06 -13.78 -3.14
N GLU A 52 -35.36 -13.88 -4.43
CA GLU A 52 -35.52 -15.14 -5.17
C GLU A 52 -34.21 -15.94 -5.31
N THR A 53 -33.06 -15.27 -5.22
CA THR A 53 -31.72 -15.89 -5.29
C THR A 53 -31.10 -16.23 -3.93
N ARG A 54 -31.80 -15.97 -2.81
CA ARG A 54 -31.30 -16.27 -1.47
C ARG A 54 -31.47 -17.76 -1.15
N ILE A 55 -30.38 -18.42 -0.78
CA ILE A 55 -30.44 -19.76 -0.19
C ILE A 55 -30.90 -19.61 1.26
N LYS A 56 -31.96 -20.33 1.66
CA LYS A 56 -32.66 -20.15 2.95
C LYS A 56 -31.79 -20.28 4.22
N GLU A 57 -30.59 -20.85 4.14
CA GLU A 57 -29.72 -21.10 5.31
C GLU A 57 -28.61 -20.06 5.55
N ILE A 58 -28.20 -19.30 4.52
CA ILE A 58 -27.07 -18.33 4.62
C ILE A 58 -27.50 -16.97 4.06
N ASP A 59 -27.47 -15.94 4.89
CA ASP A 59 -27.68 -14.55 4.48
C ASP A 59 -26.40 -14.05 3.77
N ARG A 60 -26.57 -13.65 2.51
CA ARG A 60 -25.46 -13.27 1.61
C ARG A 60 -25.57 -11.79 1.31
N GLU A 61 -24.47 -11.08 1.49
CA GLU A 61 -24.39 -9.66 1.15
C GLU A 61 -23.22 -9.40 0.21
N ILE A 62 -23.44 -8.46 -0.71
CA ILE A 62 -22.43 -8.02 -1.67
C ILE A 62 -22.15 -6.55 -1.37
N TRP A 63 -20.87 -6.21 -1.29
CA TRP A 63 -20.41 -4.83 -1.12
C TRP A 63 -19.67 -4.39 -2.35
N LEU A 64 -20.19 -3.34 -2.98
CA LEU A 64 -19.69 -2.82 -4.24
C LEU A 64 -18.79 -1.62 -3.98
N TRP A 65 -17.51 -1.75 -4.28
CA TRP A 65 -16.49 -0.73 -4.11
C TRP A 65 -16.18 -0.06 -5.45
N ASP A 66 -16.42 1.24 -5.55
CA ASP A 66 -16.00 2.05 -6.68
C ASP A 66 -14.67 2.73 -6.37
N PHE A 67 -13.63 2.37 -7.13
CA PHE A 67 -12.31 3.00 -7.02
C PHE A 67 -12.18 4.11 -8.05
N ALA A 68 -11.65 5.27 -7.65
CA ALA A 68 -11.33 6.33 -8.60
C ALA A 68 -10.41 5.79 -9.72
N GLY A 69 -10.63 6.26 -10.95
CA GLY A 69 -9.91 5.73 -12.12
C GLY A 69 -8.55 6.36 -12.38
N GLN A 70 -8.10 7.28 -11.53
CA GLN A 70 -6.87 8.05 -11.74
C GLN A 70 -5.66 7.17 -11.43
N ALA A 71 -4.76 7.04 -12.41
CA ALA A 71 -3.56 6.20 -12.29
C ALA A 71 -2.65 6.63 -11.12
N ASP A 72 -2.67 7.91 -10.78
CA ASP A 72 -1.85 8.51 -9.73
C ASP A 72 -2.25 8.07 -8.32
N TYR A 73 -3.44 7.51 -8.11
CA TYR A 73 -3.88 7.03 -6.80
C TYR A 73 -3.84 5.50 -6.68
N ARG A 74 -3.38 4.79 -7.71
CA ARG A 74 -3.37 3.33 -7.76
C ARG A 74 -2.63 2.68 -6.60
N LEU A 75 -1.48 3.22 -6.22
CA LEU A 75 -0.68 2.70 -5.10
C LEU A 75 -1.47 2.73 -3.78
N ILE A 76 -2.28 3.77 -3.59
CA ILE A 76 -3.12 3.92 -2.41
C ILE A 76 -4.34 2.99 -2.52
N HIS A 77 -4.94 2.88 -3.72
CA HIS A 77 -6.11 2.02 -3.93
C HIS A 77 -5.81 0.54 -3.65
N GLN A 78 -4.60 0.08 -3.97
CA GLN A 78 -4.15 -1.29 -3.73
C GLN A 78 -4.27 -1.70 -2.26
N LEU A 79 -4.11 -0.75 -1.33
CA LEU A 79 -4.27 -0.98 0.12
C LEU A 79 -5.68 -1.45 0.50
N PHE A 80 -6.68 -1.19 -0.34
CA PHE A 80 -8.09 -1.51 -0.10
C PHE A 80 -8.63 -2.51 -1.12
N MET A 81 -7.79 -3.13 -1.95
CA MET A 81 -8.18 -4.13 -2.96
C MET A 81 -8.01 -5.57 -2.44
N ASP A 82 -7.49 -5.72 -1.23
CA ASP A 82 -7.45 -6.97 -0.49
C ASP A 82 -8.85 -7.61 -0.35
N GLU A 83 -8.90 -8.92 -0.15
CA GLU A 83 -10.15 -9.69 0.02
C GLU A 83 -11.20 -9.51 -1.11
N THR A 84 -10.78 -9.10 -2.31
CA THR A 84 -11.67 -9.02 -3.48
C THR A 84 -12.14 -10.42 -3.88
N GLU A 85 -13.46 -10.64 -3.94
CA GLU A 85 -14.07 -11.91 -4.36
C GLU A 85 -14.46 -11.89 -5.85
N LEU A 86 -14.76 -10.70 -6.38
CA LEU A 86 -15.06 -10.48 -7.79
C LEU A 86 -14.61 -9.07 -8.21
N ALA A 87 -13.95 -8.97 -9.35
CA ALA A 87 -13.62 -7.69 -9.98
C ALA A 87 -14.47 -7.45 -11.23
N VAL A 88 -14.94 -6.21 -11.37
CA VAL A 88 -15.64 -5.70 -12.55
C VAL A 88 -14.77 -4.63 -13.19
N LEU A 89 -14.10 -5.01 -14.28
CA LEU A 89 -13.19 -4.15 -15.02
C LEU A 89 -13.99 -3.40 -16.09
N VAL A 90 -14.16 -2.10 -15.88
CA VAL A 90 -14.95 -1.22 -16.75
C VAL A 90 -14.02 -0.43 -17.67
N PHE A 91 -14.28 -0.44 -18.97
CA PHE A 91 -13.56 0.37 -19.94
C PHE A 91 -14.47 1.25 -20.78
N ASN A 92 -13.89 2.29 -21.37
CA ASN A 92 -14.57 3.10 -22.35
C ASN A 92 -14.44 2.44 -23.75
N PRO A 93 -15.53 1.95 -24.36
CA PRO A 93 -15.49 1.34 -25.69
C PRO A 93 -15.11 2.31 -26.82
N GLN A 94 -15.16 3.62 -26.57
CA GLN A 94 -14.70 4.64 -27.51
C GLN A 94 -13.21 4.97 -27.40
N ASN A 95 -12.48 4.40 -26.44
CA ASN A 95 -11.02 4.55 -26.39
C ASN A 95 -10.38 3.70 -27.51
N GLU A 96 -9.34 4.21 -28.15
CA GLU A 96 -8.58 3.51 -29.19
C GLU A 96 -7.78 2.34 -28.60
N ASN A 97 -7.23 2.53 -27.40
CA ASN A 97 -6.41 1.54 -26.70
C ASN A 97 -6.98 1.24 -25.29
N PRO A 98 -8.18 0.66 -25.19
CA PRO A 98 -8.83 0.41 -23.90
C PRO A 98 -8.14 -0.70 -23.10
N PHE A 99 -7.44 -1.63 -23.77
CA PHE A 99 -6.70 -2.71 -23.14
C PHE A 99 -5.56 -2.15 -22.29
N GLU A 100 -4.89 -1.10 -22.80
CA GLU A 100 -4.15 -0.04 -22.10
C GLU A 100 -4.18 -0.07 -20.56
N GLY A 101 -5.06 0.78 -20.05
CA GLY A 101 -5.31 0.90 -18.63
C GLY A 101 -5.93 -0.35 -18.01
N LEU A 102 -6.68 -1.16 -18.77
CA LEU A 102 -7.34 -2.37 -18.25
C LEU A 102 -6.34 -3.44 -17.80
N GLY A 103 -5.32 -3.76 -18.61
CA GLY A 103 -4.33 -4.77 -18.28
C GLY A 103 -3.50 -4.37 -17.05
N MET A 104 -3.26 -3.08 -16.88
CA MET A 104 -2.65 -2.55 -15.65
C MET A 104 -3.56 -2.75 -14.43
N TRP A 105 -4.84 -2.36 -14.51
CA TRP A 105 -5.80 -2.54 -13.42
C TRP A 105 -5.98 -4.02 -13.04
N ASP A 106 -6.01 -4.90 -14.04
CA ASP A 106 -6.08 -6.35 -13.84
C ASP A 106 -4.87 -6.86 -13.04
N SER A 107 -3.68 -6.45 -13.45
CA SER A 107 -2.44 -6.89 -12.81
C SER A 107 -2.24 -6.28 -11.42
N ASP A 108 -2.76 -5.07 -11.18
CA ASP A 108 -2.76 -4.43 -9.86
C ASP A 108 -3.71 -5.17 -8.88
N LEU A 109 -4.90 -5.58 -9.36
CA LEU A 109 -5.84 -6.37 -8.57
C LEU A 109 -5.33 -7.78 -8.26
N GLU A 110 -4.73 -8.46 -9.23
CA GLU A 110 -4.15 -9.80 -9.03
C GLU A 110 -3.06 -9.82 -7.95
N LYS A 111 -2.36 -8.69 -7.74
CA LYS A 111 -1.36 -8.56 -6.69
C LYS A 111 -1.91 -8.20 -5.33
N ALA A 112 -2.87 -7.27 -5.31
CA ALA A 112 -3.52 -6.90 -4.06
C ALA A 112 -4.33 -8.08 -3.48
N ALA A 113 -4.85 -8.97 -4.34
CA ALA A 113 -5.60 -10.12 -3.89
C ALA A 113 -4.70 -11.23 -3.34
N HIS A 114 -4.95 -11.61 -2.08
CA HIS A 114 -4.29 -12.77 -1.45
C HIS A 114 -4.87 -14.13 -1.88
N ARG A 115 -5.97 -14.12 -2.63
CA ARG A 115 -6.68 -15.32 -3.09
C ARG A 115 -7.14 -15.15 -4.55
N PRO A 116 -7.24 -16.24 -5.32
CA PRO A 116 -7.83 -16.17 -6.66
C PRO A 116 -9.27 -15.65 -6.60
N PHE A 117 -9.61 -14.72 -7.49
CA PHE A 117 -10.95 -14.14 -7.61
C PHE A 117 -11.46 -14.23 -9.04
N LYS A 118 -12.75 -13.99 -9.25
CA LYS A 118 -13.34 -13.96 -10.61
C LYS A 118 -13.34 -12.55 -11.18
N LYS A 119 -13.30 -12.45 -12.52
CA LYS A 119 -13.21 -11.17 -13.23
C LYS A 119 -14.30 -11.06 -14.29
N LEU A 120 -14.95 -9.91 -14.37
CA LEU A 120 -15.91 -9.54 -15.41
C LEU A 120 -15.36 -8.37 -16.22
N LEU A 121 -15.51 -8.42 -17.54
CA LEU A 121 -15.11 -7.35 -18.45
C LEU A 121 -16.36 -6.59 -18.90
N VAL A 122 -16.38 -5.28 -18.70
CA VAL A 122 -17.56 -4.44 -18.93
C VAL A 122 -17.21 -3.23 -19.79
N ALA A 123 -17.85 -3.09 -20.94
CA ALA A 123 -17.87 -1.82 -21.66
C ALA A 123 -18.88 -0.89 -20.97
N GLY A 124 -18.40 0.26 -20.49
CA GLY A 124 -19.24 1.30 -19.89
C GLY A 124 -19.69 2.33 -20.91
N ARG A 125 -20.75 3.09 -20.60
CA ARG A 125 -21.22 4.23 -21.40
C ARG A 125 -21.47 3.92 -22.88
N CYS A 126 -21.93 2.72 -23.21
CA CYS A 126 -22.22 2.31 -24.59
C CYS A 126 -23.31 3.16 -25.28
N ASP A 127 -24.02 4.00 -24.53
CA ASP A 127 -24.97 4.99 -25.05
C ASP A 127 -24.30 6.13 -25.83
N ARG A 128 -22.99 6.36 -25.69
CA ARG A 128 -22.28 7.51 -26.28
C ARG A 128 -21.66 7.26 -27.66
N GLY A 129 -21.71 6.03 -28.16
CA GLY A 129 -21.13 5.67 -29.46
C GLY A 129 -20.89 4.18 -29.63
N GLY A 130 -20.35 3.79 -30.79
CA GLY A 130 -19.97 2.41 -31.10
C GLY A 130 -18.65 1.98 -30.45
N LEU A 131 -18.31 0.70 -30.63
CA LEU A 131 -17.01 0.15 -30.24
C LEU A 131 -15.92 0.63 -31.24
N MET A 132 -14.86 1.25 -30.74
CA MET A 132 -13.67 1.59 -31.55
C MET A 132 -12.78 0.36 -31.80
N VAL A 133 -12.78 -0.59 -30.85
CA VAL A 133 -12.07 -1.88 -30.98
C VAL A 133 -13.00 -2.97 -31.49
N THR A 134 -12.46 -3.94 -32.25
CA THR A 134 -13.27 -5.05 -32.77
C THR A 134 -13.74 -5.97 -31.66
N LYS A 135 -14.92 -6.58 -31.81
CA LYS A 135 -15.41 -7.60 -30.86
C LYS A 135 -14.44 -8.78 -30.73
N ASN A 136 -13.73 -9.15 -31.79
CA ASN A 136 -12.73 -10.21 -31.74
C ASN A 136 -11.57 -9.85 -30.79
N SER A 137 -11.03 -8.63 -30.89
CA SER A 137 -9.97 -8.16 -29.98
C SER A 137 -10.42 -8.16 -28.51
N ILE A 138 -11.67 -7.77 -28.24
CA ILE A 138 -12.24 -7.83 -26.89
C ILE A 138 -12.31 -9.28 -26.39
N LEU A 139 -12.77 -10.21 -27.22
CA LEU A 139 -12.89 -11.63 -26.86
C LEU A 139 -11.52 -12.30 -26.70
N GLU A 140 -10.52 -11.89 -27.48
CA GLU A 140 -9.12 -12.32 -27.32
C GLU A 140 -8.58 -11.86 -25.96
N PHE A 141 -8.70 -10.58 -25.63
CA PHE A 141 -8.31 -10.04 -24.32
C PHE A 141 -9.06 -10.74 -23.17
N GLN A 142 -10.36 -10.98 -23.35
CA GLN A 142 -11.19 -11.71 -22.39
C GLN A 142 -10.61 -13.11 -22.11
N LYS A 143 -10.24 -13.83 -23.17
CA LYS A 143 -9.72 -15.20 -23.08
C LYS A 143 -8.30 -15.24 -22.51
N GLU A 144 -7.43 -14.35 -22.96
CA GLU A 144 -6.03 -14.25 -22.55
C GLU A 144 -5.91 -13.97 -21.04
N ARG A 145 -6.71 -13.02 -20.54
CA ARG A 145 -6.67 -12.58 -19.13
C ARG A 145 -7.65 -13.33 -18.22
N GLY A 146 -8.37 -14.33 -18.72
CA GLY A 146 -9.23 -15.20 -17.92
C GLY A 146 -10.52 -14.56 -17.39
N PHE A 147 -11.09 -13.59 -18.11
CA PHE A 147 -12.37 -12.98 -17.74
C PHE A 147 -13.55 -13.93 -18.00
N ALA A 148 -14.42 -14.07 -17.00
CA ALA A 148 -15.55 -15.01 -17.06
C ALA A 148 -16.60 -14.59 -18.09
N ARG A 149 -16.79 -13.28 -18.31
CA ARG A 149 -17.78 -12.76 -19.26
C ARG A 149 -17.47 -11.32 -19.68
N TYR A 150 -17.74 -11.02 -20.95
CA TYR A 150 -17.84 -9.65 -21.48
C TYR A 150 -19.31 -9.17 -21.54
N LEU A 151 -19.56 -7.93 -21.13
CA LEU A 151 -20.88 -7.28 -21.13
C LEU A 151 -20.78 -5.82 -21.61
N GLU A 152 -21.78 -5.36 -22.35
CA GLU A 152 -21.94 -3.95 -22.74
C GLU A 152 -22.98 -3.29 -21.85
N THR A 153 -22.66 -2.14 -21.26
CA THR A 153 -23.52 -1.49 -20.26
C THR A 153 -23.65 0.00 -20.47
N SER A 154 -24.80 0.53 -20.07
CA SER A 154 -25.04 1.97 -19.92
C SER A 154 -25.79 2.23 -18.62
N ALA A 155 -25.14 2.94 -17.70
CA ALA A 155 -25.78 3.38 -16.47
C ALA A 155 -26.94 4.36 -16.73
N GLN A 156 -26.85 5.15 -17.81
CA GLN A 156 -27.85 6.16 -18.18
C GLN A 156 -29.13 5.51 -18.73
N THR A 157 -29.01 4.58 -19.68
CA THR A 157 -30.18 3.93 -20.31
C THR A 157 -30.63 2.68 -19.55
N GLY A 158 -29.78 2.10 -18.70
CA GLY A 158 -30.01 0.83 -17.99
C GLY A 158 -29.65 -0.42 -18.81
N VAL A 159 -29.23 -0.26 -20.07
CA VAL A 159 -28.84 -1.39 -20.93
C VAL A 159 -27.72 -2.20 -20.27
N GLY A 160 -27.86 -3.52 -20.27
CA GLY A 160 -26.87 -4.47 -19.76
C GLY A 160 -26.69 -4.51 -18.24
N CYS A 161 -27.33 -3.61 -17.49
CA CYS A 161 -27.14 -3.49 -16.05
C CYS A 161 -27.74 -4.68 -15.29
N GLU A 162 -28.87 -5.23 -15.76
CA GLU A 162 -29.50 -6.40 -15.15
C GLU A 162 -28.74 -7.70 -15.46
N GLU A 163 -28.20 -7.82 -16.67
CA GLU A 163 -27.30 -8.90 -17.05
C GLU A 163 -26.01 -8.87 -16.23
N LEU A 164 -25.45 -7.67 -15.99
CA LEU A 164 -24.32 -7.47 -15.10
C LEU A 164 -24.65 -7.85 -13.66
N ARG A 165 -25.81 -7.43 -13.12
CA ARG A 165 -26.29 -7.83 -11.79
C ARG A 165 -26.30 -9.35 -11.64
N LYS A 166 -26.91 -10.06 -12.62
CA LYS A 166 -26.96 -11.53 -12.63
C LYS A 166 -25.58 -12.16 -12.76
N ALA A 167 -24.69 -11.57 -13.57
CA ALA A 167 -23.33 -12.05 -13.73
C ALA A 167 -22.51 -11.90 -12.44
N ILE A 168 -22.67 -10.80 -11.70
CA ILE A 168 -22.00 -10.59 -10.40
C ILE A 168 -22.43 -11.68 -9.42
N ILE A 169 -23.74 -11.84 -9.19
CA ILE A 169 -24.27 -12.82 -8.21
C ILE A 169 -23.83 -14.25 -8.55
N LYS A 170 -23.82 -14.61 -9.84
CA LYS A 170 -23.49 -15.95 -10.32
C LYS A 170 -22.01 -16.30 -10.18
N ASN A 171 -21.10 -15.34 -10.36
CA ASN A 171 -19.66 -15.61 -10.43
C ASN A 171 -18.95 -15.50 -9.08
N ILE A 172 -19.61 -15.01 -8.03
CA ILE A 172 -19.06 -15.06 -6.67
C ILE A 172 -19.04 -16.52 -6.19
N ASP A 173 -17.87 -17.01 -5.82
CA ASP A 173 -17.72 -18.35 -5.22
C ASP A 173 -18.08 -18.32 -3.74
N TRP A 174 -19.37 -18.29 -3.43
CA TRP A 174 -19.87 -18.28 -2.06
C TRP A 174 -19.43 -19.48 -1.20
N LYS A 175 -18.80 -20.52 -1.77
CA LYS A 175 -18.28 -21.67 -1.02
C LYS A 175 -16.87 -21.42 -0.49
N SER A 176 -16.07 -20.58 -1.16
CA SER A 176 -14.72 -20.22 -0.71
C SER A 176 -14.73 -19.13 0.35
N ILE A 177 -15.81 -18.35 0.45
CA ILE A 177 -15.96 -17.28 1.43
C ILE A 177 -16.32 -17.88 2.79
N PRO A 178 -15.54 -17.59 3.86
CA PRO A 178 -15.91 -17.96 5.21
C PRO A 178 -17.31 -17.44 5.56
N TRP A 179 -18.09 -18.27 6.25
CA TRP A 179 -19.35 -17.84 6.85
C TRP A 179 -19.22 -17.83 8.37
N THR A 180 -19.95 -16.93 9.01
CA THR A 180 -20.01 -16.85 10.46
C THR A 180 -21.40 -17.21 10.96
N ALA A 181 -21.46 -17.96 12.07
CA ALA A 181 -22.69 -18.15 12.81
C ALA A 181 -22.99 -16.85 13.56
N SER A 182 -23.88 -16.04 13.01
CA SER A 182 -24.26 -14.77 13.64
C SER A 182 -25.42 -15.00 14.61
N SER A 183 -25.23 -14.59 15.86
CA SER A 183 -26.36 -14.45 16.78
C SER A 183 -27.29 -13.35 16.28
N ARG A 184 -28.53 -13.31 16.78
CA ARG A 184 -29.45 -12.21 16.45
C ARG A 184 -28.85 -10.85 16.84
N VAL A 185 -28.22 -10.79 18.01
CA VAL A 185 -27.53 -9.61 18.55
C VAL A 185 -26.41 -9.15 17.62
N PHE A 186 -25.64 -10.09 17.05
CA PHE A 186 -24.60 -9.79 16.07
C PHE A 186 -25.16 -9.06 14.84
N LYS A 187 -26.26 -9.58 14.27
CA LYS A 187 -26.90 -8.97 13.10
C LYS A 187 -27.43 -7.57 13.42
N GLU A 188 -28.07 -7.41 14.59
CA GLU A 188 -28.58 -6.11 15.03
C GLU A 188 -27.45 -5.08 15.23
N MET A 189 -26.32 -5.45 15.84
CA MET A 189 -25.13 -4.59 15.94
C MET A 189 -24.60 -4.20 14.56
N LYS A 190 -24.42 -5.17 13.67
CA LYS A 190 -23.89 -4.94 12.32
C LYS A 190 -24.78 -3.98 11.52
N ASP A 191 -26.08 -4.24 11.49
CA ASP A 191 -27.03 -3.43 10.74
C ASP A 191 -27.05 -1.98 11.26
N GLU A 192 -26.88 -1.79 12.57
CA GLU A 192 -26.83 -0.45 13.18
C GLU A 192 -25.49 0.27 12.94
N ILE A 193 -24.36 -0.43 12.92
CA ILE A 193 -23.06 0.13 12.51
C ILE A 193 -23.13 0.65 11.06
N ILE A 194 -23.77 -0.11 10.18
CA ILE A 194 -23.97 0.31 8.78
C ILE A 194 -24.86 1.55 8.70
N LYS A 195 -25.94 1.63 9.50
CA LYS A 195 -26.76 2.85 9.55
C LYS A 195 -25.99 4.07 10.04
N LEU A 196 -25.18 3.92 11.10
CA LEU A 196 -24.34 5.02 11.60
C LEU A 196 -23.43 5.58 10.51
N ARG A 197 -22.84 4.69 9.70
CA ARG A 197 -22.06 5.07 8.52
C ARG A 197 -22.90 5.82 7.49
N GLU A 198 -24.08 5.30 7.13
CA GLU A 198 -24.99 5.91 6.15
C GLU A 198 -25.53 7.28 6.61
N GLU A 199 -25.65 7.49 7.92
CA GLU A 199 -26.03 8.76 8.55
C GLU A 199 -24.88 9.79 8.59
N GLY A 200 -23.68 9.40 8.13
CA GLY A 200 -22.53 10.30 8.01
C GLY A 200 -21.52 10.21 9.16
N THR A 201 -21.68 9.27 10.10
CA THR A 201 -20.68 9.05 11.16
C THR A 201 -19.39 8.53 10.54
N VAL A 202 -18.28 9.23 10.76
CA VAL A 202 -16.99 8.88 10.15
C VAL A 202 -16.14 8.05 11.09
N LEU A 203 -15.97 8.48 12.33
CA LEU A 203 -14.99 7.91 13.27
C LEU A 203 -15.60 7.87 14.67
N LEU A 204 -15.42 6.75 15.37
CA LEU A 204 -15.79 6.61 16.79
C LEU A 204 -14.74 5.77 17.51
N ARG A 205 -14.56 5.98 18.81
CA ARG A 205 -13.86 5.00 19.66
C ARG A 205 -14.71 3.77 19.89
N MET A 206 -14.09 2.64 20.19
CA MET A 206 -14.81 1.40 20.48
C MET A 206 -15.84 1.56 21.61
N ILE A 207 -15.50 2.34 22.65
CA ILE A 207 -16.40 2.61 23.79
C ILE A 207 -17.57 3.50 23.37
N GLU A 208 -17.31 4.55 22.59
CA GLU A 208 -18.36 5.45 22.07
C GLU A 208 -19.30 4.70 21.14
N LEU A 209 -18.76 3.85 20.25
CA LEU A 209 -19.54 2.99 19.37
C LEU A 209 -20.43 2.04 20.18
N LYS A 210 -19.89 1.42 21.24
CA LYS A 210 -20.68 0.58 22.14
C LYS A 210 -21.84 1.35 22.77
N GLN A 211 -21.58 2.54 23.32
CA GLN A 211 -22.61 3.36 23.95
C GLN A 211 -23.70 3.77 22.97
N GLN A 212 -23.34 4.20 21.76
CA GLN A 212 -24.31 4.55 20.73
C GLN A 212 -25.15 3.35 20.31
N LEU A 213 -24.54 2.18 20.14
CA LEU A 213 -25.26 0.94 19.81
C LEU A 213 -26.20 0.52 20.95
N GLU A 214 -25.79 0.61 22.21
CA GLU A 214 -26.65 0.31 23.37
C GLU A 214 -27.87 1.25 23.45
N MET A 215 -27.70 2.53 23.10
CA MET A 215 -28.80 3.49 23.05
C MET A 215 -29.80 3.19 21.92
N ARG A 216 -29.30 2.80 20.75
CA ARG A 216 -30.13 2.54 19.56
C ARG A 216 -30.79 1.16 19.57
N LEU A 217 -30.08 0.16 20.07
CA LEU A 217 -30.54 -1.23 20.18
C LEU A 217 -31.19 -1.47 21.55
N SER A 218 -32.27 -0.72 21.83
CA SER A 218 -32.97 -0.82 23.11
C SER A 218 -33.31 -2.28 23.46
N GLY A 219 -32.84 -2.75 24.63
CA GLY A 219 -33.07 -4.11 25.13
C GLY A 219 -32.08 -5.17 24.65
N VAL A 220 -31.01 -4.79 23.93
CA VAL A 220 -29.94 -5.68 23.50
C VAL A 220 -28.70 -5.43 24.37
N SER A 221 -28.26 -6.46 25.10
CA SER A 221 -27.02 -6.41 25.88
C SER A 221 -25.94 -7.21 25.17
N PHE A 222 -24.75 -6.61 25.06
CA PHE A 222 -23.57 -7.24 24.47
C PHE A 222 -22.29 -6.70 25.15
N THR A 223 -21.24 -7.48 25.09
CA THR A 223 -19.92 -7.17 25.64
C THR A 223 -19.05 -6.41 24.64
N LEU A 224 -18.00 -5.75 25.11
CA LEU A 224 -17.04 -5.07 24.24
C LEU A 224 -16.32 -6.06 23.31
N ASP A 225 -16.07 -7.29 23.76
CA ASP A 225 -15.42 -8.31 22.94
C ASP A 225 -16.34 -8.86 21.84
N GLU A 226 -17.65 -8.97 22.12
CA GLU A 226 -18.65 -9.26 21.08
C GLU A 226 -18.69 -8.14 20.03
N LEU A 227 -18.65 -6.87 20.46
CA LEU A 227 -18.57 -5.73 19.53
C LEU A 227 -17.27 -5.77 18.70
N ARG A 228 -16.12 -6.03 19.32
CA ARG A 228 -14.84 -6.17 18.61
C ARG A 228 -14.88 -7.27 17.56
N ALA A 229 -15.55 -8.39 17.86
CA ALA A 229 -15.74 -9.45 16.89
C ALA A 229 -16.62 -9.00 15.70
N VAL A 230 -17.68 -8.21 15.94
CA VAL A 230 -18.50 -7.61 14.86
C VAL A 230 -17.67 -6.66 14.01
N VAL A 231 -16.93 -5.76 14.64
CA VAL A 231 -16.06 -4.78 13.96
C VAL A 231 -14.99 -5.49 13.12
N GLY A 232 -14.33 -6.51 13.66
CA GLY A 232 -13.34 -7.30 12.93
C GLY A 232 -13.91 -8.00 11.69
N LEU A 233 -15.15 -8.48 11.75
CA LEU A 233 -15.84 -9.09 10.61
C LEU A 233 -16.30 -8.07 9.56
N LEU A 234 -16.58 -6.84 9.97
CA LEU A 234 -16.82 -5.73 9.04
C LEU A 234 -15.52 -5.20 8.44
N ALA A 235 -14.40 -5.33 9.15
CA ALA A 235 -13.10 -4.85 8.72
C ALA A 235 -12.51 -5.66 7.56
N GLY A 236 -12.66 -6.99 7.55
CA GLY A 236 -12.21 -7.84 6.43
C GLY A 236 -12.66 -7.36 5.04
N PRO A 237 -13.97 -7.23 4.78
CA PRO A 237 -14.47 -6.68 3.51
C PRO A 237 -14.23 -5.17 3.33
N GLY A 238 -13.51 -4.51 4.25
CA GLY A 238 -13.13 -3.10 4.23
C GLY A 238 -14.22 -2.13 4.69
N LEU A 239 -15.33 -2.59 5.26
CA LEU A 239 -16.49 -1.72 5.54
C LEU A 239 -16.27 -0.75 6.70
N VAL A 240 -15.41 -1.16 7.62
CA VAL A 240 -14.88 -0.35 8.70
C VAL A 240 -13.38 -0.61 8.79
N TRP A 241 -12.62 0.24 9.46
CA TRP A 241 -11.19 0.05 9.67
C TRP A 241 -10.87 0.36 11.12
N LYS A 242 -10.35 -0.64 11.85
CA LYS A 242 -9.83 -0.43 13.20
C LYS A 242 -8.43 0.20 13.13
N LEU A 243 -8.27 1.41 13.66
CA LEU A 243 -6.97 2.06 13.69
C LEU A 243 -6.05 1.38 14.71
N GLU A 244 -4.74 1.42 14.46
CA GLU A 244 -3.74 0.79 15.33
C GLU A 244 -3.46 1.59 16.61
N PHE A 245 -4.02 2.79 16.72
CA PHE A 245 -3.94 3.64 17.91
C PHE A 245 -5.32 4.14 18.36
N GLY A 246 -5.42 4.54 19.63
CA GLY A 246 -6.58 5.22 20.20
C GLY A 246 -7.89 4.40 20.32
N ASP A 247 -7.87 3.11 19.97
CA ASP A 247 -9.03 2.20 19.89
C ASP A 247 -10.17 2.78 19.02
N PHE A 248 -9.80 3.48 17.96
CA PHE A 248 -10.73 4.07 17.00
C PHE A 248 -11.19 3.04 15.96
N VAL A 249 -12.45 3.20 15.55
CA VAL A 249 -13.10 2.49 14.45
C VAL A 249 -13.53 3.54 13.43
N LEU A 250 -12.85 3.53 12.28
CA LEU A 250 -13.21 4.33 11.12
C LEU A 250 -14.36 3.64 10.39
N LEU A 251 -15.54 4.23 10.45
CA LEU A 251 -16.75 3.74 9.79
C LEU A 251 -16.80 4.07 8.30
N GLN A 252 -16.00 5.04 7.85
CA GLN A 252 -15.82 5.40 6.44
C GLN A 252 -14.34 5.30 6.02
N PRO A 253 -13.79 4.07 5.83
CA PRO A 253 -12.39 3.86 5.44
C PRO A 253 -11.97 4.60 4.17
N GLU A 254 -12.91 4.86 3.26
CA GLU A 254 -12.74 5.69 2.07
C GLU A 254 -12.17 7.10 2.34
N ARG A 255 -12.31 7.62 3.56
CA ARG A 255 -11.73 8.93 3.94
C ARG A 255 -10.20 8.91 3.89
N ILE A 256 -9.53 7.82 4.28
CA ILE A 256 -8.07 7.70 4.21
C ILE A 256 -7.59 7.93 2.77
N ASN A 257 -8.26 7.33 1.79
CA ASN A 257 -7.92 7.52 0.38
C ASN A 257 -8.11 8.97 -0.09
N THR A 258 -9.19 9.60 0.36
CA THR A 258 -9.49 10.98 -0.05
C THR A 258 -8.40 11.94 0.45
N TYR A 259 -7.94 11.75 1.70
CA TYR A 259 -6.81 12.49 2.26
C TYR A 259 -5.47 12.12 1.60
N ALA A 260 -5.26 10.85 1.26
CA ALA A 260 -4.08 10.38 0.54
C ALA A 260 -3.96 11.04 -0.84
N SER A 261 -5.09 11.20 -1.54
CA SER A 261 -5.16 11.95 -2.79
C SER A 261 -4.73 13.41 -2.60
N ALA A 262 -5.12 14.07 -1.50
CA ALA A 262 -4.68 15.43 -1.17
C ALA A 262 -3.16 15.53 -0.94
N VAL A 263 -2.56 14.51 -0.29
CA VAL A 263 -1.10 14.40 -0.14
C VAL A 263 -0.42 14.27 -1.50
N VAL A 264 -0.87 13.33 -2.33
CA VAL A 264 -0.32 13.11 -3.68
C VAL A 264 -0.43 14.37 -4.54
N ARG A 265 -1.55 15.09 -4.48
CA ARG A 265 -1.72 16.37 -5.19
C ARG A 265 -0.70 17.41 -4.73
N LYS A 266 -0.49 17.56 -3.41
CA LYS A 266 0.52 18.49 -2.87
C LYS A 266 1.93 18.11 -3.33
N ILE A 267 2.31 16.83 -3.25
CA ILE A 267 3.60 16.33 -3.74
C ILE A 267 3.79 16.68 -5.23
N ARG A 268 2.75 16.53 -6.04
CA ARG A 268 2.83 16.82 -7.48
C ARG A 268 2.97 18.29 -7.83
N LYS A 269 2.51 19.19 -6.94
CA LYS A 269 2.66 20.65 -7.06
C LYS A 269 4.05 21.14 -6.63
N HIS A 270 4.86 20.28 -6.00
CA HIS A 270 6.22 20.63 -5.60
C HIS A 270 7.08 21.01 -6.81
N THR A 271 7.71 22.18 -6.77
CA THR A 271 8.45 22.76 -7.90
C THR A 271 9.65 21.93 -8.32
N ASP A 272 10.31 21.30 -7.35
CA ASP A 272 11.54 20.53 -7.60
C ASP A 272 11.29 19.09 -8.07
N GLU A 273 10.03 18.66 -8.18
CA GLU A 273 9.67 17.36 -8.75
C GLU A 273 10.25 16.13 -8.01
N ILE A 274 10.61 16.31 -6.74
CA ILE A 274 11.33 15.35 -5.89
C ILE A 274 10.42 14.39 -5.09
N GLY A 275 9.12 14.38 -5.36
CA GLY A 275 8.22 13.35 -4.81
C GLY A 275 8.13 13.31 -3.27
N CYS A 276 8.40 14.42 -2.58
CA CYS A 276 8.44 14.47 -1.12
C CYS A 276 7.43 15.44 -0.51
N ILE A 277 7.18 15.29 0.78
CA ILE A 277 6.34 16.16 1.60
C ILE A 277 6.84 16.15 3.06
N LEU A 278 6.84 17.29 3.73
CA LEU A 278 7.19 17.36 5.16
C LEU A 278 6.13 16.63 6.00
N GLU A 279 6.57 15.87 7.01
CA GLU A 279 5.66 15.17 7.92
C GLU A 279 4.70 16.16 8.60
N GLN A 280 5.20 17.33 8.97
CA GLN A 280 4.43 18.38 9.61
C GLN A 280 3.28 18.90 8.73
N ASP A 281 3.47 18.94 7.40
CA ASP A 281 2.43 19.36 6.47
C ASP A 281 1.27 18.37 6.42
N ILE A 282 1.57 17.08 6.57
CA ILE A 282 0.55 16.03 6.66
C ILE A 282 -0.20 16.17 7.99
N VAL A 283 0.52 16.22 9.12
CA VAL A 283 -0.09 16.23 10.46
C VAL A 283 -0.96 17.47 10.69
N ASN A 284 -0.56 18.62 10.15
CA ASN A 284 -1.31 19.87 10.26
C ASN A 284 -2.41 20.03 9.21
N GLY A 285 -2.58 19.07 8.31
CA GLY A 285 -3.53 19.18 7.20
C GLY A 285 -3.21 20.34 6.25
N ASN A 286 -1.95 20.74 6.12
CA ASN A 286 -1.52 21.72 5.12
C ASN A 286 -1.42 21.02 3.76
N LEU A 287 -2.55 20.61 3.19
CA LEU A 287 -2.62 19.78 1.97
C LEU A 287 -3.44 20.46 0.86
N ASP A 288 -3.39 19.90 -0.34
CA ASP A 288 -4.17 20.37 -1.48
C ASP A 288 -5.52 19.64 -1.57
N PHE A 289 -6.53 20.22 -0.89
CA PHE A 289 -7.87 19.65 -0.82
C PHE A 289 -8.75 19.96 -2.03
N GLN A 290 -8.46 21.03 -2.79
CA GLN A 290 -9.33 21.49 -3.90
C GLN A 290 -10.80 21.66 -3.41
N ASP A 291 -11.76 21.02 -4.09
CA ASP A 291 -13.19 21.08 -3.76
C ASP A 291 -13.63 19.97 -2.78
N MET A 292 -12.69 19.25 -2.17
CA MET A 292 -12.98 18.19 -1.19
C MET A 292 -13.56 18.78 0.10
N GLU A 293 -14.68 18.20 0.57
CA GLU A 293 -15.22 18.47 1.89
C GLU A 293 -14.30 17.89 2.99
N ARG A 294 -13.81 18.77 3.86
CA ARG A 294 -12.93 18.41 4.98
C ARG A 294 -13.74 17.96 6.19
N LEU A 295 -13.17 17.03 6.93
CA LEU A 295 -13.69 16.60 8.22
C LEU A 295 -13.50 17.68 9.29
N PRO A 296 -14.24 17.60 10.41
CA PRO A 296 -13.94 18.40 11.59
C PRO A 296 -12.48 18.24 12.02
N PRO A 297 -11.80 19.29 12.53
CA PRO A 297 -10.37 19.26 12.82
C PRO A 297 -9.91 18.08 13.70
N ASP A 298 -10.71 17.71 14.71
CA ASP A 298 -10.37 16.62 15.63
C ASP A 298 -10.39 15.25 14.95
N GLU A 299 -11.36 15.01 14.08
CA GLU A 299 -11.45 13.78 13.28
C GLU A 299 -10.39 13.78 12.18
N GLU A 300 -10.23 14.90 11.46
CA GLU A 300 -9.24 15.06 10.40
C GLU A 300 -7.82 14.74 10.90
N ALA A 301 -7.46 15.24 12.07
CA ALA A 301 -6.16 15.00 12.70
C ALA A 301 -5.90 13.51 12.97
N ILE A 302 -6.93 12.71 13.25
CA ILE A 302 -6.81 11.26 13.44
C ILE A 302 -6.66 10.56 12.09
N ILE A 303 -7.45 10.94 11.09
CA ILE A 303 -7.39 10.36 9.73
C ILE A 303 -6.03 10.63 9.08
N LEU A 304 -5.49 11.84 9.22
CA LEU A 304 -4.17 12.19 8.70
C LEU A 304 -3.05 11.35 9.32
N ARG A 305 -3.12 11.08 10.63
CA ARG A 305 -2.17 10.21 11.32
C ARG A 305 -2.30 8.74 10.91
N ALA A 306 -3.53 8.24 10.79
CA ALA A 306 -3.79 6.88 10.33
C ALA A 306 -3.27 6.67 8.89
N MET A 307 -3.55 7.62 8.00
CA MET A 307 -3.06 7.60 6.62
C MET A 307 -1.52 7.65 6.58
N HIS A 308 -0.89 8.54 7.36
CA HIS A 308 0.57 8.62 7.45
C HIS A 308 1.18 7.29 7.92
N GLN A 309 0.65 6.72 9.00
CA GLN A 309 1.08 5.41 9.50
C GLN A 309 0.91 4.32 8.45
N THR A 310 -0.21 4.32 7.72
CA THR A 310 -0.47 3.34 6.64
C THR A 310 0.58 3.43 5.53
N PHE A 311 1.04 4.63 5.14
CA PHE A 311 2.07 4.79 4.12
C PHE A 311 3.42 4.20 4.54
N VAL A 312 3.81 4.42 5.79
CA VAL A 312 5.06 3.88 6.35
C VAL A 312 4.96 2.36 6.47
N ASP A 313 3.89 1.86 7.08
CA ASP A 313 3.67 0.44 7.34
C ASP A 313 3.72 -0.42 6.05
N HIS A 314 3.11 0.08 4.98
CA HIS A 314 3.09 -0.61 3.68
C HIS A 314 4.37 -0.40 2.85
N GLY A 315 5.36 0.35 3.37
CA GLY A 315 6.61 0.66 2.67
C GLY A 315 6.39 1.45 1.37
N ILE A 316 5.41 2.36 1.37
CA ILE A 316 5.09 3.25 0.24
C ILE A 316 6.03 4.45 0.19
N CYS A 317 6.47 4.94 1.35
CA CYS A 317 7.38 6.06 1.50
C CYS A 317 8.62 5.71 2.32
N LEU A 318 9.67 6.50 2.10
CA LEU A 318 10.81 6.63 3.01
C LEU A 318 10.52 7.75 3.98
N ARG A 319 10.92 7.60 5.24
CA ARG A 319 10.95 8.68 6.23
C ARG A 319 12.40 9.15 6.40
N GLU A 320 12.72 10.33 5.87
CA GLU A 320 14.08 10.88 5.89
C GLU A 320 14.15 12.12 6.77
N GLU A 321 15.19 12.24 7.58
CA GLU A 321 15.45 13.43 8.39
C GLU A 321 16.13 14.52 7.55
N THR A 322 15.64 15.76 7.65
CA THR A 322 16.19 16.93 6.96
C THR A 322 16.40 18.09 7.93
N GLU A 323 17.12 19.13 7.51
CA GLU A 323 17.29 20.38 8.27
C GLU A 323 15.95 21.07 8.61
N HIS A 324 14.88 20.75 7.88
CA HIS A 324 13.54 21.28 8.10
C HIS A 324 12.62 20.33 8.87
N GLY A 325 13.14 19.18 9.32
CA GLY A 325 12.39 18.10 9.97
C GLY A 325 12.23 16.86 9.10
N PRO A 326 11.52 15.83 9.59
CA PRO A 326 11.29 14.60 8.86
C PRO A 326 10.39 14.86 7.66
N GLN A 327 10.75 14.23 6.54
CA GLN A 327 10.00 14.26 5.29
C GLN A 327 9.67 12.84 4.85
N LEU A 328 8.50 12.70 4.22
CA LEU A 328 8.15 11.49 3.49
C LEU A 328 8.59 11.64 2.03
N VAL A 329 9.41 10.71 1.55
CA VAL A 329 9.79 10.62 0.14
C VAL A 329 9.07 9.43 -0.48
N LEU A 330 8.25 9.65 -1.49
CA LEU A 330 7.52 8.58 -2.18
C LEU A 330 8.21 8.27 -3.52
N PRO A 331 8.96 7.16 -3.64
CA PRO A 331 9.82 6.93 -4.81
C PRO A 331 9.08 6.90 -6.14
N SER A 332 7.85 6.38 -6.14
CA SER A 332 7.02 6.27 -7.35
C SER A 332 6.43 7.60 -7.84
N TYR A 333 6.53 8.68 -7.05
CA TYR A 333 6.05 10.01 -7.41
C TYR A 333 7.19 10.99 -7.76
N PHE A 334 8.44 10.52 -7.77
CA PHE A 334 9.56 11.28 -8.29
C PHE A 334 9.36 11.51 -9.79
N LYS A 335 9.38 12.76 -10.25
CA LYS A 335 9.19 13.09 -11.68
C LYS A 335 10.50 13.41 -12.40
N ARG A 336 11.52 13.84 -11.65
CA ARG A 336 12.84 14.16 -12.21
C ARG A 336 13.46 12.94 -12.86
N GLU A 337 13.64 13.02 -14.18
CA GLU A 337 14.33 12.00 -14.96
C GLU A 337 15.80 11.92 -14.55
N ARG A 338 16.38 10.72 -14.68
CA ARG A 338 17.80 10.53 -14.43
C ARG A 338 18.61 11.12 -15.59
N PRO A 339 19.57 12.02 -15.33
CA PRO A 339 20.44 12.53 -16.38
C PRO A 339 21.34 11.43 -16.94
N GLU A 340 21.84 11.61 -18.16
CA GLU A 340 22.95 10.79 -18.64
C GLU A 340 24.18 11.05 -17.76
N LEU A 341 24.74 9.99 -17.21
CA LEU A 341 25.89 10.06 -16.31
C LEU A 341 27.12 9.54 -17.06
N GLU A 342 28.12 10.40 -17.27
CA GLU A 342 29.40 9.98 -17.82
C GLU A 342 30.09 8.95 -16.90
N GLY A 343 30.62 7.88 -17.49
CA GLY A 343 31.30 6.81 -16.74
C GLY A 343 30.36 5.96 -15.86
N HIS A 344 29.05 6.04 -16.09
CA HIS A 344 28.08 5.20 -15.40
C HIS A 344 28.36 3.70 -15.63
N PRO A 345 28.28 2.84 -14.60
CA PRO A 345 28.52 1.42 -14.79
C PRO A 345 27.57 0.81 -15.81
N ALA A 346 28.08 -0.13 -16.61
CA ALA A 346 27.24 -0.91 -17.52
C ALA A 346 26.23 -1.75 -16.72
N THR A 347 25.08 -2.03 -17.34
CA THR A 347 24.10 -2.97 -16.80
C THR A 347 24.77 -4.31 -16.56
N PHE A 348 24.62 -4.81 -15.33
CA PHE A 348 25.20 -6.07 -14.88
C PHE A 348 24.16 -7.19 -15.00
N VAL A 349 22.92 -6.94 -14.58
CA VAL A 349 21.78 -7.86 -14.71
C VAL A 349 20.57 -7.04 -15.16
N SER A 350 19.72 -7.62 -16.00
CA SER A 350 18.39 -7.08 -16.24
C SER A 350 17.31 -8.11 -15.90
N TYR A 351 16.13 -7.62 -15.53
CA TYR A 351 14.96 -8.42 -15.24
C TYR A 351 13.82 -7.95 -16.12
N GLN A 352 13.04 -8.89 -16.66
CA GLN A 352 11.72 -8.62 -17.23
C GLN A 352 10.69 -9.23 -16.30
N PHE A 353 9.64 -8.50 -15.98
CA PHE A 353 8.60 -8.94 -15.05
C PHE A 353 7.32 -8.14 -15.29
N SER A 354 6.23 -8.62 -14.71
CA SER A 354 4.93 -7.95 -14.81
C SER A 354 4.23 -7.66 -13.47
N GLY A 355 3.24 -6.77 -13.56
CA GLY A 355 2.19 -6.37 -12.63
C GLY A 355 2.33 -4.98 -12.00
N GLY A 356 2.05 -4.81 -10.71
CA GLY A 356 2.15 -3.54 -9.94
C GLY A 356 3.54 -2.90 -9.89
N ILE A 357 3.97 -2.35 -11.03
CA ILE A 357 5.30 -1.79 -11.28
C ILE A 357 5.67 -0.69 -10.27
N ASN A 358 4.73 0.22 -9.99
CA ASN A 358 4.96 1.34 -9.08
C ASN A 358 5.13 0.87 -7.63
N GLU A 359 4.35 -0.12 -7.18
CA GLU A 359 4.46 -0.70 -5.83
C GLU A 359 5.77 -1.49 -5.69
N ILE A 360 6.10 -2.32 -6.68
CA ILE A 360 7.36 -3.08 -6.69
C ILE A 360 8.55 -2.13 -6.55
N TYR A 361 8.58 -1.07 -7.34
CA TYR A 361 9.68 -0.11 -7.31
C TYR A 361 9.74 0.66 -5.99
N ALA A 362 8.61 1.20 -5.51
CA ALA A 362 8.56 1.93 -4.24
C ALA A 362 9.01 1.03 -3.08
N SER A 363 8.40 -0.14 -2.92
CA SER A 363 8.72 -1.06 -1.84
C SER A 363 10.16 -1.60 -1.93
N MET A 364 10.72 -1.79 -3.13
CA MET A 364 12.12 -2.21 -3.29
C MET A 364 13.08 -1.11 -2.82
N VAL A 365 12.84 0.15 -3.23
CA VAL A 365 13.67 1.28 -2.81
C VAL A 365 13.56 1.51 -1.31
N VAL A 366 12.34 1.47 -0.77
CA VAL A 366 12.10 1.60 0.68
C VAL A 366 12.79 0.51 1.46
N ARG A 367 12.64 -0.75 1.04
CA ARG A 367 13.25 -1.86 1.77
C ARG A 367 14.78 -1.83 1.71
N LEU A 368 15.37 -1.47 0.56
CA LEU A 368 16.81 -1.30 0.42
C LEU A 368 17.36 -0.21 1.36
N HIS A 369 16.63 0.89 1.55
CA HIS A 369 17.00 1.96 2.47
C HIS A 369 17.17 1.49 3.92
N HIS A 370 16.32 0.58 4.39
CA HIS A 370 16.41 0.04 5.75
C HIS A 370 17.43 -1.09 5.90
N THR A 371 18.26 -1.36 4.89
CA THR A 371 19.37 -2.32 5.01
C THR A 371 20.63 -1.62 5.52
N SER A 372 21.43 -2.31 6.34
CA SER A 372 22.74 -1.78 6.81
C SER A 372 23.83 -1.80 5.75
N THR A 373 23.58 -2.44 4.61
CA THR A 373 24.59 -2.70 3.58
C THR A 373 24.58 -1.65 2.47
N PHE A 374 23.47 -0.95 2.27
CA PHE A 374 23.28 -0.04 1.16
C PHE A 374 22.69 1.29 1.64
N ASP A 375 23.52 2.32 1.72
CA ASP A 375 23.08 3.67 2.07
C ASP A 375 22.43 4.35 0.86
N ASN A 376 21.36 5.13 1.06
CA ASN A 376 20.79 5.94 -0.01
C ASN A 376 21.84 6.93 -0.58
N ASP A 377 21.87 7.08 -1.90
CA ASP A 377 22.66 8.12 -2.57
C ASP A 377 21.77 9.10 -3.31
N ARG A 378 21.02 8.61 -4.31
CA ARG A 378 20.21 9.47 -5.19
C ARG A 378 18.98 8.74 -5.68
N LEU A 379 17.88 9.47 -5.75
CA LEU A 379 16.60 8.99 -6.27
C LEU A 379 16.18 9.82 -7.49
N TRP A 380 15.58 9.14 -8.46
CA TRP A 380 14.97 9.70 -9.66
C TRP A 380 13.68 8.96 -9.98
N LYS A 381 12.97 9.45 -10.99
CA LYS A 381 11.86 8.71 -11.60
C LYS A 381 12.33 7.34 -12.07
N PHE A 382 11.83 6.30 -11.40
CA PHE A 382 12.15 4.90 -11.70
C PHE A 382 13.65 4.56 -11.71
N ALA A 383 14.49 5.29 -10.96
CA ALA A 383 15.87 4.90 -10.73
C ALA A 383 16.35 5.30 -9.33
N ALA A 384 17.14 4.43 -8.71
CA ALA A 384 17.71 4.66 -7.39
C ALA A 384 19.17 4.19 -7.35
N ASP A 385 20.04 5.06 -6.83
CA ASP A 385 21.45 4.77 -6.54
C ASP A 385 21.65 4.61 -5.03
N PHE A 386 22.47 3.63 -4.67
CA PHE A 386 22.89 3.33 -3.32
C PHE A 386 24.42 3.28 -3.22
N LYS A 387 24.96 3.56 -2.03
CA LYS A 387 26.37 3.41 -1.69
C LYS A 387 26.57 2.18 -0.83
N THR A 388 27.60 1.43 -1.18
CA THR A 388 28.18 0.40 -0.30
C THR A 388 28.97 1.06 0.84
N PRO A 389 29.35 0.31 1.90
CA PRO A 389 30.17 0.86 3.00
C PRO A 389 31.53 1.41 2.53
N ALA A 390 32.03 0.93 1.37
CA ALA A 390 33.24 1.43 0.72
C ALA A 390 33.01 2.70 -0.14
N GLY A 391 31.82 3.31 -0.06
CA GLY A 391 31.43 4.49 -0.84
C GLY A 391 31.27 4.24 -2.34
N LYS A 392 31.20 2.98 -2.78
CA LYS A 392 31.02 2.62 -4.21
C LYS A 392 29.55 2.44 -4.53
N ARG A 393 29.16 2.87 -5.74
CA ARG A 393 27.77 2.90 -6.19
C ARG A 393 27.28 1.57 -6.76
N VAL A 394 26.09 1.18 -6.33
CA VAL A 394 25.21 0.22 -6.99
C VAL A 394 23.88 0.92 -7.26
N GLY A 395 23.07 0.39 -8.16
CA GLY A 395 21.76 0.97 -8.35
C GLY A 395 20.89 0.21 -9.33
N ILE A 396 19.68 0.72 -9.44
CA ILE A 396 18.61 0.17 -10.24
C ILE A 396 18.00 1.25 -11.13
N LYS A 397 17.59 0.87 -12.34
CA LYS A 397 16.80 1.72 -13.24
C LYS A 397 15.71 0.86 -13.86
N MET A 398 14.47 1.30 -13.77
CA MET A 398 13.32 0.60 -14.31
C MET A 398 12.77 1.34 -15.52
N ASN A 399 12.58 0.60 -16.61
CA ASN A 399 11.95 1.08 -17.82
C ASN A 399 10.60 0.38 -17.97
N LYS A 400 9.53 1.14 -18.17
CA LYS A 400 8.22 0.58 -18.51
C LYS A 400 8.26 0.15 -19.98
N LYS A 401 7.87 -1.10 -20.29
CA LYS A 401 7.86 -1.62 -21.67
C LYS A 401 6.47 -1.50 -22.29
N ARG A 402 5.53 -2.32 -21.80
CA ARG A 402 4.13 -2.44 -22.24
C ARG A 402 3.24 -2.58 -21.00
N GLU A 403 1.93 -2.69 -21.15
CA GLU A 403 0.98 -2.76 -20.03
C GLU A 403 1.36 -3.75 -18.94
N GLY A 404 1.61 -3.22 -17.74
CA GLY A 404 1.98 -4.05 -16.60
C GLY A 404 3.35 -4.71 -16.72
N GLU A 405 4.07 -4.60 -17.84
CA GLU A 405 5.41 -5.15 -18.02
C GLU A 405 6.50 -4.09 -17.85
N ALA A 406 7.52 -4.44 -17.07
CA ALA A 406 8.69 -3.59 -16.86
C ALA A 406 9.99 -4.36 -17.04
N GLU A 407 11.02 -3.59 -17.38
CA GLU A 407 12.39 -4.04 -17.35
C GLU A 407 13.16 -3.32 -16.25
N LEU A 408 13.72 -4.06 -15.31
CA LEU A 408 14.61 -3.53 -14.27
C LEU A 408 16.05 -3.80 -14.66
N LEU A 409 16.84 -2.74 -14.79
CA LEU A 409 18.28 -2.77 -15.02
C LEU A 409 18.99 -2.60 -13.69
N VAL A 410 19.90 -3.52 -13.38
CA VAL A 410 20.75 -3.47 -12.19
C VAL A 410 22.19 -3.26 -12.62
N TYR A 411 22.86 -2.30 -12.01
CA TYR A 411 24.24 -1.96 -12.32
C TYR A 411 25.07 -1.86 -11.04
N CYS A 412 26.35 -2.17 -11.17
CA CYS A 412 27.29 -2.19 -10.06
C CYS A 412 28.61 -1.59 -10.53
N ASN A 413 29.21 -0.73 -9.70
CA ASN A 413 30.55 -0.25 -9.98
C ASN A 413 31.53 -1.45 -10.13
N PRO A 414 32.36 -1.51 -11.18
CA PRO A 414 33.23 -2.67 -11.43
C PRO A 414 34.18 -3.00 -10.28
N LYS A 415 34.58 -1.98 -9.51
CA LYS A 415 35.51 -2.11 -8.37
C LYS A 415 34.87 -2.68 -7.10
N ILE A 416 33.57 -2.95 -7.11
CA ILE A 416 32.87 -3.57 -5.97
C ILE A 416 33.24 -5.05 -5.90
N PRO A 417 33.49 -5.62 -4.70
CA PRO A 417 33.70 -7.05 -4.54
C PRO A 417 32.52 -7.88 -5.04
N ASP A 418 32.80 -9.05 -5.58
CA ASP A 418 31.76 -9.90 -6.17
C ASP A 418 30.70 -10.32 -5.15
N ASP A 419 31.08 -10.51 -3.89
CA ASP A 419 30.13 -10.79 -2.80
C ASP A 419 29.08 -9.69 -2.68
N THR A 420 29.50 -8.42 -2.60
CA THR A 420 28.57 -7.30 -2.50
C THR A 420 27.70 -7.17 -3.74
N LYS A 421 28.24 -7.43 -4.94
CA LYS A 421 27.45 -7.48 -6.18
C LYS A 421 26.38 -8.56 -6.12
N VAL A 422 26.76 -9.78 -5.71
CA VAL A 422 25.85 -10.93 -5.61
C VAL A 422 24.75 -10.67 -4.58
N THR A 423 25.10 -10.16 -3.40
CA THR A 423 24.12 -9.78 -2.37
C THR A 423 23.10 -8.78 -2.93
N PHE A 424 23.55 -7.73 -3.62
CA PHE A 424 22.64 -6.72 -4.19
C PHE A 424 21.71 -7.30 -5.26
N ILE A 425 22.24 -8.02 -6.26
CA ILE A 425 21.41 -8.60 -7.33
C ILE A 425 20.47 -9.68 -6.80
N LYS A 426 20.88 -10.43 -5.76
CA LYS A 426 20.05 -11.48 -5.17
C LYS A 426 18.92 -10.86 -4.37
N TYR A 427 19.19 -9.82 -3.58
CA TYR A 427 18.15 -9.04 -2.91
C TYR A 427 17.09 -8.52 -3.89
N VAL A 428 17.52 -7.89 -4.99
CA VAL A 428 16.62 -7.43 -6.05
C VAL A 428 15.83 -8.60 -6.66
N HIS A 429 16.48 -9.74 -6.88
CA HIS A 429 15.82 -10.92 -7.45
C HIS A 429 14.72 -11.49 -6.53
N GLU A 430 15.02 -11.70 -5.25
CA GLU A 430 14.05 -12.26 -4.30
C GLU A 430 12.85 -11.32 -4.12
N HIS A 431 13.09 -9.99 -4.06
CA HIS A 431 12.00 -9.01 -4.01
C HIS A 431 11.11 -9.05 -5.27
N LEU A 432 11.72 -9.16 -6.46
CA LEU A 432 10.97 -9.32 -7.71
C LEU A 432 10.20 -10.65 -7.75
N LEU A 433 10.76 -11.75 -7.25
CA LEU A 433 10.04 -13.03 -7.18
C LEU A 433 8.85 -12.97 -6.21
N LEU A 434 8.98 -12.23 -5.11
CA LEU A 434 7.93 -12.07 -4.12
C LEU A 434 6.76 -11.23 -4.62
N LYS A 435 7.05 -10.15 -5.37
CA LYS A 435 6.06 -9.12 -5.74
C LYS A 435 5.72 -9.07 -7.23
N GLY A 436 6.58 -9.62 -8.09
CA GLY A 436 6.46 -9.63 -9.54
C GLY A 436 5.78 -10.89 -10.06
N VAL A 437 5.28 -10.81 -11.29
CA VAL A 437 4.74 -11.93 -12.05
C VAL A 437 5.68 -12.23 -13.23
N GLU A 438 5.85 -13.51 -13.57
CA GLU A 438 6.69 -13.98 -14.69
C GLU A 438 8.11 -13.38 -14.75
N VAL A 439 8.81 -13.37 -13.61
CA VAL A 439 10.14 -12.77 -13.50
C VAL A 439 11.18 -13.57 -14.30
N LYS A 440 11.78 -12.93 -15.32
CA LYS A 440 12.87 -13.45 -16.13
C LYS A 440 14.14 -12.65 -15.89
N ARG A 441 15.22 -13.32 -15.43
CA ARG A 441 16.54 -12.72 -15.19
C ARG A 441 17.46 -12.93 -16.40
N TYR A 442 18.17 -11.88 -16.80
CA TYR A 442 19.15 -11.87 -17.89
C TYR A 442 20.49 -11.33 -17.37
N ARG A 443 21.54 -12.13 -17.53
CA ARG A 443 22.91 -11.76 -17.11
C ARG A 443 23.67 -11.16 -18.29
N HIS A 444 24.29 -9.99 -18.07
CA HIS A 444 25.10 -9.30 -19.08
C HIS A 444 26.59 -9.65 -18.90
N TYR A 445 27.10 -10.50 -19.79
CA TYR A 445 28.49 -11.00 -19.72
C TYR A 445 29.46 -10.12 -20.51
N VAL A 446 30.70 -10.07 -20.04
CA VAL A 446 31.80 -9.39 -20.72
C VAL A 446 32.93 -10.39 -20.93
N CYS A 447 33.52 -10.40 -22.12
CA CYS A 447 34.65 -11.28 -22.41
C CYS A 447 35.88 -10.88 -21.60
N ASP A 448 36.38 -11.83 -20.81
CA ASP A 448 37.58 -11.68 -19.97
C ASP A 448 38.87 -11.35 -20.75
N LYS A 449 38.94 -11.71 -22.04
CA LYS A 449 40.13 -11.47 -22.90
C LYS A 449 40.17 -10.08 -23.48
N CYS A 450 39.05 -9.62 -24.04
CA CYS A 450 39.02 -8.43 -24.88
C CYS A 450 38.06 -7.34 -24.39
N GLY A 451 37.38 -7.57 -23.26
CA GLY A 451 36.44 -6.64 -22.66
C GLY A 451 35.16 -6.41 -23.48
N HIS A 452 34.93 -7.18 -24.54
CA HIS A 452 33.76 -6.99 -25.39
C HIS A 452 32.49 -7.53 -24.70
N PRO A 453 31.41 -6.74 -24.61
CA PRO A 453 30.11 -7.22 -24.12
C PRO A 453 29.56 -8.33 -25.02
N VAL A 454 29.03 -9.39 -24.40
CA VAL A 454 28.27 -10.42 -25.11
C VAL A 454 26.89 -9.84 -25.42
N ARG A 455 26.55 -9.73 -26.71
CA ARG A 455 25.36 -8.97 -27.16
C ARG A 455 24.02 -9.68 -26.96
N ASP A 456 24.02 -11.01 -26.90
CA ASP A 456 22.80 -11.81 -26.89
C ASP A 456 22.56 -12.41 -25.51
N SER A 457 21.90 -11.63 -24.64
CA SER A 457 21.58 -12.04 -23.28
C SER A 457 20.47 -13.09 -23.22
N GLU A 458 19.61 -13.17 -24.23
CA GLU A 458 18.54 -14.17 -24.32
C GLU A 458 19.11 -15.54 -24.68
N LEU A 459 19.93 -15.62 -25.73
CA LEU A 459 20.67 -16.83 -26.07
C LEU A 459 21.58 -17.29 -24.91
N SER A 460 22.24 -16.34 -24.23
CA SER A 460 23.06 -16.66 -23.06
C SER A 460 22.24 -17.31 -21.94
N ARG A 461 21.01 -16.84 -21.71
CA ARG A 461 20.08 -17.42 -20.74
C ARG A 461 19.61 -18.82 -21.17
N GLU A 462 19.24 -18.99 -22.43
CA GLU A 462 18.80 -20.29 -22.98
C GLU A 462 19.90 -21.35 -22.84
N ILE A 463 21.12 -21.04 -23.29
CA ILE A 463 22.28 -21.93 -23.15
C ILE A 463 22.54 -22.28 -21.68
N LEU A 464 22.42 -21.30 -20.77
CA LEU A 464 22.61 -21.54 -19.34
C LEU A 464 21.56 -22.49 -18.76
N LEU A 465 20.29 -22.34 -19.14
CA LEU A 465 19.20 -23.20 -18.69
C LEU A 465 19.32 -24.62 -19.24
N GLU A 466 19.80 -24.79 -20.47
CA GLU A 466 19.96 -26.10 -21.09
C GLU A 466 21.21 -26.85 -20.63
N GLN A 467 22.34 -26.14 -20.48
CA GLN A 467 23.66 -26.75 -20.27
C GLN A 467 24.18 -26.60 -18.84
N GLY A 468 23.52 -25.81 -17.99
CA GLY A 468 23.89 -25.58 -16.60
C GLY A 468 25.35 -25.15 -16.43
N GLU A 469 26.09 -25.86 -15.58
CA GLU A 469 27.49 -25.54 -15.25
C GLU A 469 28.45 -25.57 -16.44
N LYS A 470 28.09 -26.29 -17.52
CA LYS A 470 28.93 -26.40 -18.73
C LYS A 470 28.64 -25.33 -19.78
N ALA A 471 27.67 -24.45 -19.51
CA ALA A 471 27.23 -23.42 -20.43
C ALA A 471 28.35 -22.43 -20.79
N SER A 472 28.55 -22.20 -22.09
CA SER A 472 29.51 -21.22 -22.59
C SER A 472 29.07 -20.62 -23.91
N ILE A 473 29.46 -19.37 -24.15
CA ILE A 473 29.18 -18.64 -25.39
C ILE A 473 30.49 -18.15 -26.02
N ARG A 474 30.57 -18.06 -27.36
CA ARG A 474 31.75 -17.50 -28.03
C ARG A 474 31.64 -15.99 -28.12
N CYS A 475 32.70 -15.29 -27.71
CA CYS A 475 32.81 -13.84 -27.87
C CYS A 475 32.78 -13.47 -29.36
N GLN A 476 31.85 -12.60 -29.75
CA GLN A 476 31.65 -12.16 -31.14
C GLN A 476 32.83 -11.36 -31.71
N LYS A 477 33.72 -10.83 -30.85
CA LYS A 477 34.90 -10.05 -31.25
C LYS A 477 36.17 -10.90 -31.40
N CYS A 478 36.46 -11.78 -30.44
CA CYS A 478 37.73 -12.51 -30.39
C CYS A 478 37.61 -14.04 -30.45
N GLY A 479 36.39 -14.57 -30.53
CA GLY A 479 36.11 -16.01 -30.64
C GLY A 479 36.34 -16.82 -29.36
N ARG A 480 36.87 -16.21 -28.29
CA ARG A 480 37.11 -16.90 -27.00
C ARG A 480 35.80 -17.39 -26.39
N LYS A 481 35.81 -18.60 -25.82
CA LYS A 481 34.70 -19.11 -25.01
C LYS A 481 34.61 -18.34 -23.68
N VAL A 482 33.45 -17.76 -23.42
CA VAL A 482 33.09 -17.08 -22.17
C VAL A 482 32.20 -18.06 -21.39
N PRO A 483 32.60 -18.48 -20.17
CA PRO A 483 31.75 -19.32 -19.32
C PRO A 483 30.51 -18.52 -18.88
N LEU A 484 29.35 -19.15 -18.95
CA LEU A 484 28.10 -18.54 -18.47
C LEU A 484 27.83 -18.88 -17.00
N TRP A 485 28.26 -20.06 -16.54
CA TRP A 485 28.27 -20.41 -15.11
C TRP A 485 29.55 -19.92 -14.42
N ASP A 486 29.69 -18.60 -14.29
CA ASP A 486 30.83 -17.95 -13.66
C ASP A 486 30.74 -17.94 -12.12
N LEU A 487 31.73 -17.33 -11.46
CA LEU A 487 31.74 -17.22 -9.99
C LEU A 487 30.54 -16.44 -9.44
N ILE A 488 29.98 -15.49 -10.21
CA ILE A 488 28.81 -14.72 -9.81
C ILE A 488 27.59 -15.63 -9.78
N GLU A 489 27.38 -16.46 -10.81
CA GLU A 489 26.25 -17.40 -10.86
C GLU A 489 26.37 -18.50 -9.79
N GLN A 490 27.59 -19.01 -9.54
CA GLN A 490 27.85 -19.97 -8.46
C GLN A 490 27.46 -19.40 -7.09
N LYS A 491 27.90 -18.17 -6.77
CA LYS A 491 27.56 -17.49 -5.52
C LYS A 491 26.06 -17.18 -5.44
N PHE A 492 25.46 -16.73 -6.54
CA PHE A 492 24.03 -16.42 -6.61
C PHE A 492 23.14 -17.63 -6.31
N ALA A 493 23.55 -18.81 -6.76
CA ALA A 493 22.86 -20.08 -6.52
C ALA A 493 23.11 -20.67 -5.12
N SER A 494 24.08 -20.15 -4.36
CA SER A 494 24.47 -20.72 -3.07
C SER A 494 23.50 -20.35 -1.93
N GLU A 495 23.36 -21.27 -0.97
CA GLU A 495 22.57 -21.04 0.25
C GLU A 495 23.14 -19.92 1.13
N GLU A 496 24.47 -19.73 1.13
CA GLU A 496 25.13 -18.66 1.89
C GLU A 496 24.57 -17.28 1.53
N PHE A 497 24.45 -16.98 0.23
CA PHE A 497 23.92 -15.70 -0.23
C PHE A 497 22.40 -15.62 -0.06
N GLN A 498 21.67 -16.74 -0.10
CA GLN A 498 20.25 -16.76 0.26
C GLN A 498 20.05 -16.35 1.71
N GLN A 499 20.86 -16.90 2.63
CA GLN A 499 20.79 -16.59 4.04
C GLN A 499 21.15 -15.11 4.32
N ARG A 500 22.21 -14.58 3.68
CA ARG A 500 22.55 -13.16 3.76
C ARG A 500 21.41 -12.24 3.32
N VAL A 501 20.71 -12.58 2.24
CA VAL A 501 19.56 -11.78 1.77
C VAL A 501 18.40 -11.84 2.76
N ARG A 502 18.09 -13.02 3.32
CA ARG A 502 17.05 -13.15 4.36
C ARG A 502 17.35 -12.27 5.57
N GLU A 503 18.59 -12.23 6.03
CA GLU A 503 19.01 -11.36 7.15
C GLU A 503 18.78 -9.86 6.82
N LEU A 504 19.07 -9.44 5.59
CA LEU A 504 18.79 -8.07 5.14
C LEU A 504 17.29 -7.77 5.05
N GLU A 505 16.47 -8.73 4.60
CA GLU A 505 15.01 -8.59 4.56
C GLU A 505 14.41 -8.49 5.97
N GLU A 506 14.91 -9.28 6.92
CA GLU A 506 14.51 -9.21 8.33
C GLU A 506 14.89 -7.86 8.95
N GLN A 507 16.11 -7.39 8.70
CA GLN A 507 16.55 -6.07 9.15
C GLN A 507 15.65 -4.96 8.58
N SER A 508 15.39 -5.02 7.27
CA SER A 508 14.56 -4.05 6.57
C SER A 508 13.15 -4.00 7.14
N ARG A 509 12.52 -5.17 7.35
CA ARG A 509 11.19 -5.29 7.96
C ARG A 509 11.17 -4.71 9.38
N ALA A 510 12.20 -4.97 10.18
CA ALA A 510 12.29 -4.43 11.54
C ALA A 510 12.44 -2.89 11.56
N GLY A 511 13.13 -2.31 10.57
CA GLY A 511 13.24 -0.86 10.41
C GLY A 511 11.89 -0.20 10.15
N ILE A 512 11.15 -0.71 9.15
CA ILE A 512 9.82 -0.22 8.78
C ILE A 512 8.82 -0.39 9.95
N ASP A 513 8.82 -1.56 10.58
CA ASP A 513 7.97 -1.85 11.75
C ASP A 513 8.27 -0.90 12.92
N ASN A 514 9.54 -0.56 13.17
CA ASN A 514 9.88 0.39 14.22
C ASN A 514 9.33 1.80 13.91
N GLU A 515 9.49 2.30 12.69
CA GLU A 515 8.95 3.62 12.30
C GLU A 515 7.42 3.64 12.39
N SER A 516 6.74 2.58 11.92
CA SER A 516 5.29 2.41 12.07
C SER A 516 4.89 2.45 13.56
N LYS A 517 5.61 1.72 14.43
CA LYS A 517 5.36 1.70 15.88
C LYS A 517 5.56 3.06 16.56
N GLU A 518 6.53 3.86 16.12
CA GLU A 518 6.73 5.23 16.61
C GLU A 518 5.50 6.10 16.29
N LEU A 519 5.00 6.04 15.05
CA LEU A 519 3.81 6.78 14.64
C LEU A 519 2.55 6.36 15.39
N ILE A 520 2.37 5.06 15.62
CA ILE A 520 1.27 4.53 16.43
C ILE A 520 1.37 5.05 17.88
N LEU A 521 2.58 5.12 18.46
CA LEU A 521 2.78 5.65 19.81
C LEU A 521 2.44 7.14 19.90
N VAL A 522 2.83 7.93 18.89
CA VAL A 522 2.39 9.33 18.74
C VAL A 522 0.85 9.41 18.64
N GLY A 523 0.24 8.51 17.87
CA GLY A 523 -1.21 8.41 17.74
C GLY A 523 -1.91 8.10 19.08
N HIS A 524 -1.35 7.20 19.89
CA HIS A 524 -1.85 6.93 21.24
C HIS A 524 -1.71 8.15 22.15
N ALA A 525 -0.57 8.83 22.13
CA ALA A 525 -0.37 10.04 22.93
C ALA A 525 -1.40 11.12 22.57
N TYR A 526 -1.64 11.36 21.28
CA TYR A 526 -2.69 12.25 20.79
C TYR A 526 -4.07 11.83 21.30
N ALA A 527 -4.43 10.56 21.10
CA ALA A 527 -5.74 10.04 21.46
C ALA A 527 -6.01 10.12 22.98
N ILE A 528 -5.08 9.65 23.81
CA ILE A 528 -5.24 9.63 25.27
C ILE A 528 -5.31 11.06 25.82
N THR A 529 -4.47 11.97 25.30
CA THR A 529 -4.47 13.37 25.72
C THR A 529 -5.78 14.06 25.38
N GLY A 530 -6.31 13.83 24.16
CA GLY A 530 -7.60 14.35 23.74
C GLY A 530 -8.77 13.79 24.56
N GLU A 531 -8.73 12.51 24.90
CA GLU A 531 -9.73 11.87 25.78
C GLU A 531 -9.74 12.46 27.19
N ALA A 532 -8.56 12.83 27.70
CA ALA A 532 -8.43 13.58 28.95
C ALA A 532 -8.84 15.06 28.83
N GLY A 533 -9.29 15.51 27.66
CA GLY A 533 -9.66 16.90 27.38
C GLY A 533 -8.48 17.86 27.29
N GLN A 534 -7.24 17.37 27.21
CA GLN A 534 -6.02 18.16 27.23
C GLN A 534 -5.51 18.45 25.81
N ILE A 535 -4.47 19.26 25.67
CA ILE A 535 -3.90 19.64 24.36
C ILE A 535 -2.61 18.84 24.12
N TYR A 536 -2.54 18.10 23.01
CA TYR A 536 -1.29 17.50 22.55
C TYR A 536 -0.74 18.26 21.35
N ARG A 537 0.55 18.59 21.38
CA ARG A 537 1.27 19.12 20.21
C ARG A 537 2.45 18.22 19.90
N GLN A 538 2.44 17.64 18.70
CA GLN A 538 3.55 16.85 18.20
C GLN A 538 4.69 17.78 17.77
N TYR A 539 5.92 17.42 18.12
CA TYR A 539 7.11 17.99 17.52
C TYR A 539 7.65 17.00 16.48
N THR A 540 7.69 17.44 15.23
CA THR A 540 8.23 16.61 14.15
C THR A 540 9.75 16.70 14.08
N ASN A 541 10.36 17.80 14.49
CA ASN A 541 11.81 17.98 14.35
C ASN A 541 12.55 17.26 15.50
N SER A 542 13.29 16.20 15.14
CA SER A 542 13.93 15.27 16.08
C SER A 542 15.28 15.74 16.63
N ASP A 543 15.78 16.91 16.19
CA ASP A 543 17.11 17.45 16.51
C ASP A 543 17.43 17.49 18.01
N HIS A 544 16.42 17.42 18.88
CA HIS A 544 16.61 17.50 20.32
C HIS A 544 15.95 16.40 21.17
N GLY A 545 15.30 15.39 20.58
CA GLY A 545 14.78 14.24 21.37
C GLY A 545 13.59 14.57 22.29
N ILE A 546 12.68 15.44 21.87
CA ILE A 546 11.34 15.55 22.44
C ILE A 546 10.36 15.40 21.28
N ASP A 547 9.42 14.46 21.38
CA ASP A 547 8.52 14.11 20.28
C ASP A 547 7.17 14.86 20.39
N GLY A 548 6.90 15.48 21.54
CA GLY A 548 5.74 16.35 21.70
C GLY A 548 5.60 16.94 23.10
N GLU A 549 4.59 17.78 23.27
CA GLU A 549 4.17 18.33 24.56
C GLU A 549 2.68 18.08 24.81
N ILE A 550 2.35 17.85 26.08
CA ILE A 550 1.00 17.94 26.61
C ILE A 550 0.88 19.27 27.34
N GLU A 551 -0.05 20.12 26.93
CA GLU A 551 -0.46 21.31 27.66
C GLU A 551 -1.81 21.07 28.34
N PHE A 552 -1.83 21.28 29.65
CA PHE A 552 -3.04 21.08 30.42
C PHE A 552 -4.00 22.25 30.24
N LYS A 553 -5.29 21.96 30.18
CA LYS A 553 -6.37 22.96 30.21
C LYS A 553 -6.81 23.23 31.64
N ASN A 554 -7.29 24.44 31.90
CA ASN A 554 -7.97 24.79 33.14
C ASN A 554 -9.43 24.29 33.14
N ASP A 555 -10.16 24.53 34.23
CA ASP A 555 -11.56 24.13 34.38
C ASP A 555 -12.50 24.79 33.36
N GLU A 556 -12.06 25.88 32.73
CA GLU A 556 -12.79 26.62 31.68
C GLU A 556 -12.49 26.07 30.27
N GLY A 557 -11.57 25.09 30.15
CA GLY A 557 -11.17 24.51 28.88
C GLY A 557 -10.13 25.34 28.11
N GLU A 558 -9.48 26.30 28.76
CA GLU A 558 -8.42 27.14 28.18
C GLU A 558 -7.03 26.60 28.53
N ALA A 559 -6.04 26.87 27.67
CA ALA A 559 -4.66 26.46 27.91
C ALA A 559 -4.10 27.09 29.20
N SER A 560 -3.72 26.26 30.17
CA SER A 560 -3.25 26.73 31.48
C SER A 560 -1.78 27.17 31.52
N GLY A 561 -1.03 26.93 30.44
CA GLY A 561 0.43 27.10 30.40
C GLY A 561 1.22 26.02 31.14
N ARG A 562 0.57 25.13 31.91
CA ARG A 562 1.24 23.98 32.55
C ARG A 562 1.47 22.89 31.51
N ARG A 563 2.70 22.41 31.41
CA ARG A 563 3.11 21.47 30.37
C ARG A 563 3.93 20.30 30.90
N VAL A 564 3.89 19.20 30.15
CA VAL A 564 4.81 18.07 30.25
C VAL A 564 5.30 17.74 28.85
N TYR A 565 6.61 17.59 28.69
CA TYR A 565 7.21 17.13 27.45
C TYR A 565 7.23 15.61 27.38
N LEU A 566 7.04 15.05 26.20
CA LEU A 566 7.09 13.61 25.96
C LEU A 566 8.30 13.26 25.09
N GLN A 567 9.08 12.30 25.55
CA GLN A 567 9.94 11.50 24.69
C GLN A 567 9.30 10.11 24.57
N LEU A 568 8.86 9.78 23.38
CA LEU A 568 8.29 8.53 22.96
C LEU A 568 9.39 7.64 22.37
N LYS A 569 9.42 6.36 22.79
CA LYS A 569 10.31 5.34 22.23
C LYS A 569 9.52 4.07 22.00
N SER A 570 9.63 3.48 20.82
CA SER A 570 9.09 2.15 20.53
C SER A 570 10.19 1.13 20.34
N GLY A 571 9.87 -0.12 20.67
CA GLY A 571 10.72 -1.27 20.44
C GLY A 571 11.63 -1.60 21.63
N ASP A 572 11.89 -2.90 21.79
CA ASP A 572 12.56 -3.44 22.97
C ASP A 572 14.06 -3.10 23.02
N SER A 573 14.62 -2.57 21.93
CA SER A 573 16.05 -2.24 21.83
C SER A 573 16.53 -1.15 22.80
N TYR A 574 15.59 -0.38 23.36
CA TYR A 574 15.87 0.66 24.35
C TYR A 574 15.87 0.14 25.79
N LEU A 575 15.31 -1.05 26.02
CA LEU A 575 15.20 -1.66 27.33
C LEU A 575 16.20 -2.80 27.44
N ARG A 576 16.87 -2.91 28.57
CA ARG A 576 17.67 -4.09 28.90
C ARG A 576 17.41 -4.50 30.33
N THR A 577 17.38 -5.80 30.57
CA THR A 577 17.32 -6.33 31.93
C THR A 577 18.71 -6.31 32.55
N ARG A 578 18.89 -5.57 33.63
CA ARG A 578 20.16 -5.52 34.36
C ARG A 578 20.37 -6.85 35.09
N LYS A 579 21.48 -7.53 34.76
CA LYS A 579 21.80 -8.88 35.28
C LYS A 579 21.93 -8.96 36.80
N SER A 580 22.24 -7.86 37.50
CA SER A 580 22.50 -7.87 38.95
C SER A 580 21.23 -7.97 39.79
N ASP A 581 20.12 -7.38 39.35
CA ASP A 581 18.90 -7.26 40.14
C ASP A 581 17.62 -7.49 39.34
N GLY A 582 17.74 -7.89 38.06
CA GLY A 582 16.60 -8.15 37.19
C GLY A 582 15.80 -6.90 36.82
N LYS A 583 16.23 -5.70 37.22
CA LYS A 583 15.52 -4.46 36.89
C LYS A 583 15.68 -4.13 35.41
N GLU A 584 14.57 -3.76 34.80
CA GLU A 584 14.58 -3.17 33.47
C GLU A 584 15.18 -1.77 33.53
N ILE A 585 16.10 -1.49 32.61
CA ILE A 585 16.77 -0.20 32.51
C ILE A 585 16.70 0.32 31.08
N PHE A 586 16.32 1.59 30.95
CA PHE A 586 16.37 2.30 29.68
C PHE A 586 17.82 2.67 29.34
N GLN A 587 18.29 2.24 28.17
CA GLN A 587 19.64 2.52 27.71
C GLN A 587 19.67 3.80 26.88
N ILE A 588 20.25 4.85 27.46
CA ILE A 588 20.61 6.07 26.74
C ILE A 588 21.87 5.81 25.91
N LYS A 589 21.76 5.94 24.59
CA LYS A 589 22.90 5.79 23.66
C LYS A 589 23.75 7.07 23.56
N ASN A 590 23.15 8.24 23.74
CA ASN A 590 23.81 9.55 23.64
C ASN A 590 23.56 10.39 24.90
N PRO A 591 24.58 10.68 25.72
CA PRO A 591 24.45 11.50 26.93
C PRO A 591 23.84 12.88 26.69
N ARG A 592 24.03 13.47 25.50
CA ARG A 592 23.47 14.78 25.14
C ARG A 592 21.95 14.84 25.25
N HIS A 593 21.26 13.73 24.99
CA HIS A 593 19.79 13.69 25.09
C HIS A 593 19.36 13.88 26.54
N VAL A 594 20.08 13.30 27.50
CA VAL A 594 19.76 13.44 28.93
C VAL A 594 20.04 14.86 29.41
N GLU A 595 21.18 15.43 29.02
CA GLU A 595 21.50 16.82 29.33
C GLU A 595 20.42 17.77 28.78
N TYR A 596 19.98 17.54 27.54
CA TYR A 596 18.88 18.29 26.94
C TYR A 596 17.58 18.10 27.70
N TRP A 597 17.15 16.86 27.99
CA TRP A 597 15.92 16.60 28.75
C TRP A 597 15.94 17.24 30.13
N GLN A 598 17.08 17.22 30.83
CA GLN A 598 17.25 17.81 32.15
C GLN A 598 17.29 19.34 32.14
N ALA A 599 17.61 19.95 30.99
CA ALA A 599 17.67 21.41 30.84
C ALA A 599 16.29 22.07 30.66
N HIS A 600 15.21 21.30 30.48
CA HIS A 600 13.87 21.85 30.29
C HIS A 600 13.27 22.37 31.60
N GLU A 601 12.55 23.48 31.51
CA GLU A 601 11.83 24.06 32.64
C GLU A 601 10.63 23.20 33.09
N TYR A 602 10.09 22.40 32.16
CA TYR A 602 8.97 21.49 32.42
C TYR A 602 9.43 20.03 32.50
N PRO A 603 8.71 19.17 33.25
CA PRO A 603 9.01 17.74 33.32
C PRO A 603 9.03 17.09 31.94
N VAL A 604 10.03 16.25 31.69
CA VAL A 604 10.11 15.38 30.52
C VAL A 604 9.72 13.96 30.94
N MET A 605 8.65 13.43 30.36
CA MET A 605 8.18 12.08 30.57
C MET A 605 8.67 11.17 29.43
N LEU A 606 9.35 10.10 29.81
CA LEU A 606 9.77 9.05 28.89
C LEU A 606 8.67 7.99 28.81
N VAL A 607 8.10 7.79 27.63
CA VAL A 607 7.06 6.78 27.36
C VAL A 607 7.64 5.74 26.43
N ILE A 608 7.62 4.48 26.86
CA ILE A 608 8.22 3.38 26.11
C ILE A 608 7.13 2.39 25.75
N ARG A 609 7.00 2.10 24.45
CA ARG A 609 6.14 1.04 23.93
C ARG A 609 6.98 -0.20 23.62
N THR A 610 6.76 -1.25 24.40
CA THR A 610 7.29 -2.60 24.16
C THR A 610 6.64 -3.25 22.94
N SER A 611 7.20 -4.37 22.49
CA SER A 611 6.60 -5.18 21.43
C SER A 611 5.29 -5.86 21.84
N ASP A 612 5.13 -6.15 23.13
CA ASP A 612 3.87 -6.53 23.79
C ASP A 612 2.99 -5.30 24.05
#